data_AF-A0A811MSV4-F1
#
_entry.id   AF-A0A811MSV4-F1
#
_cell.length_a   1.000
_cell.length_b   1.000
_cell.length_c   1.000
_cell.angle_alpha   90.00
_cell.angle_beta   90.00
_cell.angle_gamma   90.00
#
_symmetry.space_group_name_H-M   'P 1'
#
loop_
_entity.id
_entity.type
_entity.pdbx_description
1 polymer ?
#
loop_
_entity_poly.entity_id
_entity_poly.type
_entity_poly.pdbx_seq_one_letter_code
_entity_poly.pdbx_strand_id
1 'polypeptide(L)'
;MKGMFVACSAGNDGSDGYTIMNGPPWITTVGAASVDRDFTATVALGSGAIVRVGVPAEHADRQREPLLRPRQQEQANVRVLQPEKQGRERE
;
A
#
# COMPACT_ATOMS: atom_id res chain seq x y z
N MET A 1 24.57 11.66 -30.81
CA MET A 1 23.59 11.07 -29.87
C MET A 1 22.60 10.23 -30.67
N LYS A 2 22.21 9.04 -30.21
CA LYS A 2 21.43 8.04 -30.98
C LYS A 2 19.90 8.15 -30.79
N GLY A 3 19.38 9.29 -30.33
CA GLY A 3 17.94 9.48 -30.13
C GLY A 3 17.30 8.55 -29.09
N MET A 4 18.09 8.02 -28.15
CA MET A 4 17.59 7.10 -27.12
C MET A 4 17.09 7.90 -25.91
N PHE A 5 15.85 7.65 -25.52
CA PHE A 5 15.26 8.20 -24.30
C PHE A 5 15.81 7.47 -23.07
N VAL A 6 16.15 8.23 -22.02
CA VAL A 6 16.64 7.68 -20.75
C VAL A 6 15.83 8.26 -19.61
N ALA A 7 15.20 7.39 -18.83
CA ALA A 7 14.51 7.73 -17.60
C ALA A 7 15.22 7.10 -16.40
N CYS A 8 15.34 7.86 -15.31
CA CYS A 8 15.88 7.37 -14.05
C CYS A 8 15.09 7.95 -12.86
N SER A 9 15.00 7.22 -11.75
CA SER A 9 14.32 7.72 -10.54
C SER A 9 15.07 8.90 -9.92
N ALA A 10 14.37 9.76 -9.17
CA ALA A 10 15.01 10.84 -8.43
C ALA A 10 15.89 10.32 -7.28
N GLY A 11 15.57 9.14 -6.72
CA GLY A 11 16.12 8.63 -5.46
C GLY A 11 15.03 8.59 -4.37
N ASN A 12 15.33 7.96 -3.24
CA ASN A 12 14.40 7.82 -2.11
C ASN A 12 14.86 8.57 -0.85
N ASP A 13 15.87 9.44 -0.99
CA ASP A 13 16.51 10.16 0.12
C ASP A 13 15.85 11.51 0.43
N GLY A 14 14.67 11.78 -0.14
CA GLY A 14 13.84 12.93 0.25
C GLY A 14 13.39 12.87 1.72
N SER A 15 12.69 13.86 2.28
CA SER A 15 11.90 14.96 1.70
C SER A 15 12.65 16.29 1.51
N ASP A 16 13.89 16.37 1.96
CA ASP A 16 14.67 17.61 1.92
C ASP A 16 15.08 17.97 0.48
N GLY A 17 15.28 19.27 0.23
CA GLY A 17 15.74 19.77 -1.06
C GLY A 17 17.13 19.27 -1.43
N TYR A 18 17.43 19.22 -2.74
CA TYR A 18 18.75 18.84 -3.28
C TYR A 18 19.19 17.38 -3.02
N THR A 19 18.25 16.46 -2.80
CA THR A 19 18.50 15.02 -2.58
C THR A 19 18.41 14.15 -3.85
N ILE A 20 18.22 14.77 -5.03
CA ILE A 20 18.13 14.03 -6.30
C ILE A 20 19.50 13.45 -6.73
N MET A 21 19.51 12.21 -7.21
CA MET A 21 20.75 11.55 -7.67
C MET A 21 20.96 11.66 -9.18
N ASN A 22 19.87 11.70 -9.96
CA ASN A 22 19.90 11.56 -11.42
C ASN A 22 19.55 12.87 -12.13
N GLY A 23 20.34 13.92 -11.88
CA GLY A 23 20.12 15.28 -12.40
C GLY A 23 20.83 15.75 -13.69
N PRO A 24 21.46 14.91 -14.54
CA PRO A 24 22.03 15.43 -15.79
C PRO A 24 20.92 15.83 -16.77
N PRO A 25 21.12 16.88 -17.59
CA PRO A 25 20.05 17.52 -18.35
C PRO A 25 19.44 16.65 -19.47
N TRP A 26 20.10 15.55 -19.84
CA TRP A 26 19.64 14.59 -20.85
C TRP A 26 18.94 13.36 -20.26
N ILE A 27 18.72 13.31 -18.93
CA ILE A 27 17.94 12.26 -18.26
C ILE A 27 16.61 12.85 -17.80
N THR A 28 15.51 12.13 -18.04
CA THR A 28 14.24 12.42 -17.38
C THR A 28 14.25 11.84 -15.96
N THR A 29 14.35 12.72 -14.97
CA THR A 29 14.32 12.37 -13.55
C THR A 29 12.88 12.19 -13.07
N VAL A 30 12.52 11.00 -12.56
CA VAL A 30 11.15 10.64 -12.17
C VAL A 30 10.97 10.66 -10.65
N GLY A 31 10.05 11.48 -10.16
CA GLY A 31 9.64 11.51 -8.74
C GLY A 31 8.55 10.50 -8.41
N ALA A 32 8.22 10.37 -7.11
CA ALA A 32 7.16 9.50 -6.62
C ALA A 32 5.98 10.30 -6.09
N ALA A 33 4.76 9.84 -6.35
CA ALA A 33 3.52 10.37 -5.81
C ALA A 33 2.54 9.23 -5.53
N SER A 34 1.67 9.42 -4.54
CA SER A 34 0.58 8.50 -4.26
C SER A 34 -0.60 8.75 -5.20
N VAL A 35 -1.33 7.68 -5.51
CA VAL A 35 -2.63 7.74 -6.19
C VAL A 35 -3.72 7.40 -5.18
N ASP A 36 -4.98 7.72 -5.50
CA ASP A 36 -6.15 7.46 -4.65
C ASP A 36 -6.50 5.95 -4.62
N ARG A 37 -5.64 5.16 -3.97
CA ARG A 37 -5.78 3.72 -3.78
C ARG A 37 -5.46 3.39 -2.33
N ASP A 38 -6.50 3.04 -1.57
CA ASP A 38 -6.39 2.65 -0.18
C ASP A 38 -6.37 1.13 0.00
N PHE A 39 -5.28 0.61 0.55
CA PHE A 39 -5.17 -0.77 1.00
C PHE A 39 -5.36 -0.81 2.51
N THR A 40 -6.58 -1.12 2.97
CA THR A 40 -6.90 -1.12 4.41
C THR A 40 -7.45 -2.44 4.91
N ALA A 41 -7.10 -2.82 6.13
CA ALA A 41 -7.73 -3.91 6.90
C ALA A 41 -8.50 -3.35 8.10
N THR A 42 -9.57 -4.03 8.50
CA THR A 42 -10.37 -3.68 9.68
C THR A 42 -10.03 -4.60 10.84
N VAL A 43 -9.65 -3.99 11.97
CA VAL A 43 -9.25 -4.70 13.18
C VAL A 43 -10.24 -4.37 14.31
N ALA A 44 -10.82 -5.41 14.91
CA ALA A 44 -11.58 -5.28 16.16
C ALA A 44 -10.65 -5.53 17.36
N LEU A 45 -10.54 -4.55 18.25
CA LEU A 45 -9.77 -4.65 19.48
C LEU A 45 -10.61 -5.28 20.60
N GLY A 46 -9.95 -5.86 21.60
CA GLY A 46 -10.61 -6.45 22.77
C GLY A 46 -11.42 -5.47 23.63
N SER A 47 -11.21 -4.16 23.43
CA SER A 47 -12.02 -3.08 24.03
C SER A 47 -13.35 -2.84 23.29
N GLY A 48 -13.60 -3.53 22.18
CA GLY A 48 -14.75 -3.31 21.29
C GLY A 48 -14.54 -2.21 20.25
N ALA A 49 -13.40 -1.52 20.26
CA ALA A 49 -13.06 -0.51 19.25
C ALA A 49 -12.77 -1.15 17.89
N ILE A 50 -13.24 -0.52 16.81
CA ILE A 50 -12.96 -0.92 15.42
C ILE A 50 -12.06 0.12 14.79
N VAL A 51 -10.93 -0.32 14.21
CA VAL A 51 -9.93 0.57 13.60
C VAL A 51 -9.60 0.08 12.18
N ARG A 52 -9.51 1.02 11.23
CA ARG A 52 -8.96 0.76 9.89
C ARG A 52 -7.47 1.03 9.91
N VAL A 53 -6.69 0.06 9.44
CA VAL A 53 -5.22 0.17 9.35
C VAL A 53 -4.78 -0.01 7.91
N GLY A 54 -3.82 0.79 7.46
CA GLY A 54 -3.16 0.60 6.17
C GLY A 54 -2.37 -0.71 6.17
N VAL A 55 -2.50 -1.49 5.11
CA VAL A 55 -1.75 -2.74 4.93
C VAL A 55 -0.91 -2.66 3.66
N PRO A 56 0.24 -3.36 3.59
CA PRO A 56 1.00 -3.46 2.35
C PRO A 56 0.11 -4.00 1.22
N ALA A 57 0.27 -3.48 0.00
CA ALA A 57 -0.57 -3.86 -1.14
C ALA A 57 -0.54 -5.39 -1.41
N GLU A 58 0.60 -6.05 -1.17
CA GLU A 58 0.75 -7.50 -1.28
C GLU A 58 -0.17 -8.30 -0.33
N HIS A 59 -0.52 -7.70 0.82
CA HIS A 59 -1.42 -8.31 1.80
C HIS A 59 -2.90 -8.01 1.51
N ALA A 60 -3.19 -7.04 0.65
CA ALA A 60 -4.56 -6.71 0.26
C ALA A 60 -5.19 -7.74 -0.70
N ASP A 61 -4.38 -8.38 -1.55
CA ASP A 61 -4.85 -9.43 -2.47
C ASP A 61 -5.01 -10.80 -1.77
N ARG A 62 -4.33 -11.00 -0.64
CA ARG A 62 -4.41 -12.24 0.17
C ARG A 62 -5.73 -12.37 0.97
N GLN A 63 -6.70 -11.47 0.77
CA GLN A 63 -8.05 -11.49 1.38
C GLN A 63 -8.88 -12.74 1.04
N ARG A 64 -8.40 -13.63 0.15
CA ARG A 64 -9.06 -14.92 -0.18
C ARG A 64 -8.55 -16.12 0.61
N GLU A 65 -7.43 -16.00 1.33
CA GLU A 65 -6.84 -17.10 2.10
C GLU A 65 -6.91 -16.79 3.61
N PRO A 66 -7.36 -17.72 4.46
CA PRO A 66 -7.39 -17.49 5.90
C PRO A 66 -5.97 -17.30 6.43
N LEU A 67 -5.65 -16.06 6.86
CA LEU A 67 -4.31 -15.64 7.29
C LEU A 67 -3.86 -16.29 8.62
N LEU A 68 -4.78 -16.87 9.39
CA LEU A 68 -4.48 -17.46 10.68
C LEU A 68 -4.70 -18.98 10.65
N ARG A 69 -3.67 -19.73 11.05
CA ARG A 69 -3.86 -21.13 11.45
C ARG A 69 -4.83 -21.17 12.64
N PRO A 70 -5.75 -22.16 12.73
CA PRO A 70 -6.80 -22.18 13.76
C PRO A 70 -6.31 -21.94 15.20
N ARG A 71 -5.10 -22.40 15.54
CA ARG A 71 -4.49 -22.22 16.88
C ARG A 71 -4.04 -20.79 17.21
N GLN A 72 -3.73 -19.96 16.21
CA GLN A 72 -3.29 -18.57 16.44
C GLN A 72 -4.48 -17.62 16.58
N GLN A 73 -5.63 -17.98 15.99
CA GLN A 73 -6.87 -17.21 16.08
C GLN A 73 -7.50 -17.26 17.49
N GLU A 74 -7.22 -18.32 18.25
CA GLU A 74 -7.69 -18.47 19.64
C GLU A 74 -6.82 -17.69 20.64
N GLN A 75 -5.54 -17.46 20.32
CA GLN A 75 -4.60 -16.72 21.16
C GLN A 75 -4.64 -15.20 20.92
N ALA A 76 -5.03 -14.77 19.73
CA ALA A 76 -5.22 -13.35 19.43
C ALA A 76 -6.67 -12.96 19.77
N ASN A 77 -6.87 -12.11 20.78
CA ASN A 77 -8.15 -11.44 21.04
C ASN A 77 -8.47 -10.36 19.98
N VAL A 78 -8.16 -10.66 18.72
CA VAL A 78 -8.19 -9.76 17.56
C VAL A 78 -8.90 -10.50 16.45
N ARG A 79 -10.10 -10.04 16.10
CA ARG A 79 -10.87 -10.59 14.98
C ARG A 79 -10.69 -9.68 13.77
N VAL A 80 -10.24 -10.25 12.65
CA VAL A 80 -10.26 -9.57 11.34
C VAL A 80 -11.71 -9.58 10.86
N LEU A 81 -12.29 -8.40 10.72
CA LEU A 81 -13.64 -8.27 10.18
C LEU A 81 -13.54 -8.33 8.65
N GLN A 82 -14.19 -9.31 8.03
CA GLN A 82 -14.28 -9.40 6.57
C GLN A 82 -15.15 -8.24 6.05
N PRO A 83 -14.78 -7.57 4.95
CA PRO A 83 -15.61 -6.52 4.38
C PRO A 83 -16.88 -7.11 3.74
N GLU A 84 -18.02 -6.51 4.05
CA GLU A 84 -19.30 -6.74 3.36
C GLU A 84 -19.14 -6.41 1.87
N LYS A 85 -19.61 -7.30 0.98
CA LYS A 85 -19.62 -7.05 -0.46
C LYS A 85 -20.67 -5.99 -0.78
N GLN A 86 -20.28 -4.72 -0.81
CA GLN A 86 -21.14 -3.65 -1.31
C GLN A 86 -21.19 -3.71 -2.84
N GLY A 87 -22.07 -4.56 -3.37
CA GLY A 87 -22.49 -4.49 -4.77
C GLY A 87 -23.30 -3.22 -5.00
N ARG A 88 -22.82 -2.33 -5.87
CA ARG A 88 -23.68 -1.34 -6.53
C ARG A 88 -23.11 -1.00 -7.90
N GLU A 89 -23.45 -1.84 -8.88
CA GLU A 89 -23.58 -1.39 -10.26
C GLU A 89 -24.64 -0.28 -10.29
N ARG A 90 -24.27 0.89 -10.80
CA ARG A 90 -25.16 1.78 -11.54
C ARG A 90 -24.36 2.41 -12.68
N GLU A 91 -25.03 2.42 -13.82
CA GLU A 91 -24.67 2.83 -15.18
C GLU A 91 -23.76 4.06 -15.30
#